data_AF-A0A662C4F0-F1
#
_entry.id   AF-A0A662C4F0-F1
#
_cell.length_a   1.000
_cell.length_b   1.000
_cell.length_c   1.000
_cell.angle_alpha   90.00
_cell.angle_beta   90.00
_cell.angle_gamma   90.00
#
_symmetry.space_group_name_H-M   'P 1'
#
loop_
_entity.id
_entity.type
_entity.pdbx_description
1 polymer ?
#
loop_
_entity_poly.entity_id
_entity_poly.type
_entity_poly.pdbx_seq_one_letter_code
_entity_poly.pdbx_strand_id
1 'polypeptide(L)'
;MTDTKQSKSQESSNAIERIYITMRHLFNRGFYKPMGVSGKTLREALLTLQPEIYGSIADDKTELDGLLYIIDRLPEGISECRFINLTADEGFTNSHFKSIIPAKRRRNCYRIDKDQMNIEI
;
A
#
# COMPACT_ATOMS: atom_id res chain seq x y z
N MET A 1 -6.20 39.21 11.94
CA MET A 1 -6.63 37.81 11.74
C MET A 1 -5.43 36.93 12.01
N THR A 2 -5.42 36.23 13.15
CA THR A 2 -4.40 35.22 13.43
C THR A 2 -4.62 34.06 12.47
N ASP A 3 -3.70 33.90 11.52
CA ASP A 3 -3.68 32.79 10.59
C ASP A 3 -3.47 31.50 11.41
N THR A 4 -4.54 30.71 11.58
CA THR A 4 -4.50 29.47 12.35
C THR A 4 -3.69 28.46 11.54
N LYS A 5 -2.36 28.52 11.69
CA LYS A 5 -1.40 27.66 11.00
C LYS A 5 -1.80 26.20 11.28
N GLN A 6 -2.15 25.45 10.24
CA GLN A 6 -2.48 24.04 10.40
C GLN A 6 -1.28 23.33 11.03
N SER A 7 -1.54 22.51 12.06
CA SER A 7 -0.50 21.65 12.63
C SER A 7 -0.11 20.59 11.60
N LYS A 8 1.18 20.24 11.54
CA LYS A 8 1.71 19.14 10.71
C LYS A 8 0.92 17.83 10.90
N SER A 9 0.42 17.59 12.12
CA SER A 9 -0.44 16.44 12.42
C SER A 9 -1.79 16.50 11.69
N GLN A 10 -2.38 17.68 11.56
CA GLN A 10 -3.64 17.87 10.83
C GLN A 10 -3.45 17.68 9.33
N GLU A 11 -2.35 18.22 8.78
CA GLU A 11 -1.99 18.03 7.36
C GLU A 11 -1.77 16.55 7.03
N SER A 12 -1.09 15.82 7.92
CA SER A 12 -0.86 14.38 7.78
C SER A 12 -2.17 13.59 7.80
N SER A 13 -3.07 13.86 8.75
CA SER A 13 -4.38 13.21 8.82
C SER A 13 -5.22 13.47 7.57
N ASN A 14 -5.26 14.72 7.10
CA ASN A 14 -5.98 15.10 5.88
C ASN A 14 -5.38 14.41 4.64
N ALA A 15 -4.06 14.27 4.58
CA ALA A 15 -3.38 13.56 3.48
C ALA A 15 -3.71 12.06 3.47
N ILE A 16 -3.72 11.40 4.63
CA ILE A 16 -4.12 9.99 4.78
C ILE A 16 -5.56 9.79 4.31
N GLU A 17 -6.48 10.65 4.74
CA GLU A 17 -7.88 10.56 4.35
C GLU A 17 -8.06 10.73 2.83
N ARG A 18 -7.38 11.72 2.23
CA ARG A 18 -7.39 11.92 0.78
C ARG A 18 -6.84 10.72 0.02
N ILE A 19 -5.76 10.11 0.50
CA ILE A 19 -5.18 8.90 -0.08
C ILE A 19 -6.22 7.78 -0.05
N TYR A 20 -6.82 7.51 1.12
CA TYR A 20 -7.81 6.46 1.32
C TYR A 20 -9.02 6.61 0.39
N ILE A 21 -9.62 7.80 0.35
CA ILE A 21 -10.78 8.09 -0.50
C ILE A 21 -10.40 7.91 -1.99
N THR A 22 -9.26 8.47 -2.41
CA THR A 22 -8.81 8.39 -3.81
C THR A 22 -8.52 6.95 -4.22
N MET A 23 -7.87 6.17 -3.37
CA MET A 23 -7.63 4.74 -3.60
C MET A 23 -8.95 3.98 -3.73
N ARG A 24 -9.93 4.21 -2.85
CA ARG A 24 -11.25 3.56 -2.93
C ARG A 24 -11.95 3.86 -4.26
N HIS A 25 -11.86 5.10 -4.75
CA HIS A 25 -12.38 5.45 -6.07
C HIS A 25 -11.65 4.73 -7.21
N LEU A 26 -10.32 4.60 -7.13
CA LEU A 26 -9.54 3.85 -8.12
C LEU A 26 -9.91 2.37 -8.14
N PHE A 27 -10.05 1.75 -6.97
CA PHE A 27 -10.47 0.36 -6.83
C PHE A 27 -11.87 0.13 -7.42
N ASN A 28 -12.83 0.99 -7.09
CA ASN A 28 -14.19 0.89 -7.64
C ASN A 28 -14.22 1.09 -9.17
N ARG A 29 -13.30 1.90 -9.71
CA ARG A 29 -13.20 2.16 -11.15
C ARG A 29 -12.52 1.03 -11.93
N GLY A 30 -11.65 0.26 -11.27
CA GLY A 30 -10.95 -0.88 -11.88
C GLY A 30 -9.80 -0.52 -12.82
N PHE A 31 -9.39 0.76 -12.89
CA PHE A 31 -8.19 1.16 -13.60
C PHE A 31 -7.53 2.40 -12.99
N TYR A 32 -6.22 2.55 -13.20
CA TYR A 32 -5.42 3.66 -12.70
C TYR A 32 -4.66 4.35 -13.84
N LYS A 33 -4.74 5.69 -13.89
CA LYS A 33 -3.94 6.53 -14.79
C LYS A 33 -3.04 7.43 -13.94
N PRO A 34 -1.72 7.16 -13.84
CA PRO A 34 -0.81 7.91 -12.98
C PRO A 34 -0.79 9.42 -13.22
N MET A 35 -0.89 9.84 -14.49
CA MET A 35 -0.91 11.26 -14.88
C MET A 35 -2.33 11.84 -14.96
N GLY A 36 -3.35 11.09 -14.56
CA GLY A 36 -4.73 11.58 -14.47
C GLY A 36 -5.00 12.34 -13.16
N VAL A 37 -6.22 12.84 -13.00
CA VAL A 37 -6.63 13.61 -11.81
C VAL A 37 -6.36 12.83 -10.52
N SER A 38 -6.83 11.58 -10.42
CA SER A 38 -6.62 10.74 -9.23
C SER A 38 -5.14 10.45 -8.94
N GLY A 39 -4.31 10.30 -9.98
CA GLY A 39 -2.89 10.07 -9.81
C GLY A 39 -2.15 11.32 -9.33
N LYS A 40 -2.52 12.49 -9.85
CA LYS A 40 -2.02 13.78 -9.34
C LYS A 40 -2.41 14.00 -7.88
N THR A 41 -3.67 13.75 -7.52
CA THR A 41 -4.16 13.86 -6.13
C THR A 41 -3.42 12.92 -5.18
N LEU A 42 -3.20 11.66 -5.58
CA LEU A 42 -2.40 10.73 -4.79
C LEU A 42 -0.96 11.20 -4.59
N ARG A 43 -0.32 11.69 -5.67
CA ARG A 43 1.05 12.19 -5.60
C ARG A 43 1.18 13.36 -4.66
N GLU A 44 0.29 14.34 -4.76
CA GLU A 44 0.27 15.51 -3.86
C GLU A 44 0.06 15.09 -2.41
N ALA A 45 -0.89 14.20 -2.14
CA ALA A 45 -1.15 13.73 -0.78
C ALA A 45 0.04 12.93 -0.20
N LEU A 46 0.72 12.12 -1.00
CA LEU A 46 1.93 11.42 -0.58
C LEU A 46 3.09 12.39 -0.27
N LEU A 47 3.26 13.43 -1.08
CA LEU A 47 4.28 14.47 -0.85
C LEU A 47 3.97 15.33 0.39
N THR A 48 2.70 15.52 0.73
CA THR A 48 2.29 16.14 1.99
C THR A 48 2.54 15.21 3.18
N LEU A 49 2.21 13.93 3.03
CA LEU A 49 2.35 12.95 4.11
C LEU A 49 3.81 12.62 4.44
N GLN A 50 4.69 12.61 3.43
CA GLN A 50 6.11 12.22 3.52
C GLN A 50 6.33 10.99 4.42
N PRO A 51 5.73 9.83 4.08
CA PRO A 51 5.84 8.66 4.95
C PRO A 51 7.30 8.25 5.10
N GLU A 52 7.72 7.94 6.32
CA GLU A 52 9.12 7.58 6.63
C GLU A 52 9.62 6.40 5.80
N ILE A 53 8.73 5.49 5.41
CA ILE A 53 9.06 4.34 4.54
C ILE A 53 9.51 4.75 3.13
N TYR A 54 9.26 5.99 2.72
CA TYR A 54 9.68 6.55 1.44
C TYR A 54 10.74 7.65 1.58
N GLY A 55 11.48 7.69 2.71
CA GLY A 55 12.72 8.44 2.87
C GLY A 55 12.78 9.82 2.21
N SER A 56 13.31 9.85 0.99
CA SER A 56 13.60 11.03 0.16
C SER A 56 12.52 11.36 -0.88
N ILE A 57 11.28 10.88 -0.72
CA ILE A 57 10.17 11.12 -1.66
C ILE A 57 9.87 12.59 -1.93
N ALA A 58 10.23 13.48 -1.00
CA ALA A 58 10.05 14.93 -1.13
C ALA A 58 11.27 15.65 -1.73
N ASP A 59 12.39 14.96 -1.94
CA ASP A 59 13.60 15.49 -2.55
C ASP A 59 13.57 15.31 -4.08
N ASP A 60 14.42 16.03 -4.81
CA ASP A 60 14.58 15.89 -6.27
C ASP A 60 15.28 14.59 -6.70
N LYS A 61 15.52 13.65 -5.77
CA LYS A 61 16.17 12.36 -6.02
C LYS A 61 15.14 11.28 -6.29
N THR A 62 15.54 10.26 -7.05
CA THR A 62 14.70 9.08 -7.24
C THR A 62 14.68 8.24 -5.96
N GLU A 63 13.49 8.03 -5.40
CA GLU A 63 13.27 7.21 -4.19
C GLU A 63 13.22 5.71 -4.53
N LEU A 64 14.38 5.06 -4.58
CA LEU A 64 14.50 3.63 -4.89
C LEU A 64 14.34 2.74 -3.64
N ASP A 65 14.76 3.22 -2.47
CA ASP A 65 14.78 2.43 -1.24
C ASP A 65 13.36 2.14 -0.73
N GLY A 66 12.45 3.11 -0.84
CA GLY A 66 11.04 2.92 -0.53
C GLY A 66 10.35 1.95 -1.49
N LEU A 67 10.74 1.95 -2.77
CA LEU A 67 10.24 0.95 -3.71
C LEU A 67 10.75 -0.45 -3.35
N LEU A 68 12.04 -0.59 -3.06
CA LEU A 68 12.65 -1.85 -2.63
C LEU A 68 12.01 -2.35 -1.31
N TYR A 69 11.76 -1.44 -0.37
CA TYR A 69 11.10 -1.70 0.91
C TYR A 69 9.75 -2.39 0.72
N ILE A 70 8.98 -1.96 -0.29
CA ILE A 70 7.66 -2.50 -0.59
C ILE A 70 7.78 -3.83 -1.31
N ILE A 71 8.57 -3.90 -2.40
CA ILE A 71 8.70 -5.11 -3.22
C ILE A 71 9.16 -6.30 -2.37
N ASP A 72 10.16 -6.09 -1.50
CA ASP A 72 10.69 -7.14 -0.63
C ASP A 72 9.68 -7.67 0.41
N ARG A 73 8.59 -6.94 0.66
CA ARG A 73 7.56 -7.28 1.66
C ARG A 73 6.25 -7.76 1.06
N LEU A 74 6.10 -7.70 -0.27
CA LEU A 74 4.93 -8.21 -0.95
C LEU A 74 5.12 -9.68 -1.32
N PRO A 75 4.10 -10.53 -1.14
CA PRO A 75 4.13 -11.91 -1.61
C PRO A 75 4.10 -11.97 -3.14
N GLU A 76 4.81 -12.95 -3.68
CA GLU A 76 4.82 -13.23 -5.11
C GLU A 76 3.40 -13.54 -5.62
N GLY A 77 3.04 -12.98 -6.78
CA GLY A 77 1.71 -13.16 -7.37
C GLY A 77 0.59 -12.32 -6.76
N ILE A 78 0.86 -11.46 -5.77
CA ILE A 78 -0.18 -10.62 -5.13
C ILE A 78 -0.92 -9.72 -6.14
N SER A 79 -0.22 -9.25 -7.17
CA SER A 79 -0.77 -8.37 -8.21
C SER A 79 -1.81 -9.06 -9.11
N GLU A 80 -1.82 -10.38 -9.13
CA GLU A 80 -2.79 -11.16 -9.90
C GLU A 80 -4.06 -11.44 -9.09
N CYS A 81 -4.02 -11.23 -7.78
CA CYS A 81 -5.16 -11.46 -6.90
C CYS A 81 -6.03 -10.19 -6.81
N ARG A 82 -7.33 -10.38 -6.97
CA ARG A 82 -8.34 -9.34 -6.77
C ARG A 82 -8.65 -9.13 -5.28
N PHE A 83 -8.57 -10.18 -4.48
CA PHE A 83 -8.93 -10.17 -3.07
C PHE A 83 -7.74 -10.55 -2.21
N ILE A 84 -7.38 -9.65 -1.29
CA ILE A 84 -6.34 -9.88 -0.29
C ILE A 84 -7.01 -9.93 1.08
N ASN A 85 -6.98 -11.10 1.71
CA ASN A 85 -7.51 -11.30 3.04
C ASN A 85 -6.37 -11.33 4.05
N LEU A 86 -6.56 -10.64 5.16
CA LEU A 86 -5.63 -10.66 6.27
C LEU A 86 -6.25 -11.55 7.36
N THR A 87 -5.67 -12.71 7.60
CA THR A 87 -6.22 -13.75 8.49
C THR A 87 -5.26 -14.04 9.64
N ALA A 88 -5.76 -14.61 10.73
CA ALA A 88 -4.91 -15.21 11.75
C ALA A 88 -4.29 -16.52 11.22
N ASP A 89 -3.43 -17.17 12.02
CA ASP A 89 -2.97 -18.54 11.75
C ASP A 89 -4.18 -19.50 11.81
N GLU A 90 -4.83 -19.69 10.67
CA GLU A 90 -5.99 -20.55 10.48
C GLU A 90 -5.58 -22.02 10.21
N GLY A 91 -4.32 -22.39 10.44
CA GLY A 91 -3.84 -23.76 10.22
C GLY A 91 -3.65 -24.11 8.75
N PHE A 92 -3.54 -23.12 7.85
CA PHE A 92 -3.18 -23.32 6.44
C PHE A 92 -1.82 -24.02 6.27
N THR A 93 -0.97 -24.00 7.29
CA THR A 93 0.28 -24.76 7.37
C THR A 93 0.08 -26.27 7.11
N ASN A 94 -1.09 -26.82 7.42
CA ASN A 94 -1.44 -28.24 7.19
C ASN A 94 -2.30 -28.47 5.95
N SER A 95 -2.52 -27.43 5.14
CA SER A 95 -3.34 -27.52 3.93
C SER A 95 -2.52 -27.94 2.70
N HIS A 96 -3.20 -28.15 1.57
CA HIS A 96 -2.55 -28.39 0.28
C HIS A 96 -2.00 -27.11 -0.38
N PHE A 97 -2.17 -25.94 0.22
CA PHE A 97 -1.71 -24.68 -0.36
C PHE A 97 -0.21 -24.48 -0.14
N LYS A 98 0.48 -24.02 -1.18
CA LYS A 98 1.90 -23.68 -1.10
C LYS A 98 2.07 -22.37 -0.33
N SER A 99 2.92 -22.38 0.70
CA SER A 99 3.30 -21.15 1.41
C SER A 99 4.20 -20.27 0.54
N ILE A 100 3.87 -18.99 0.48
CA ILE A 100 4.61 -17.90 -0.17
C ILE A 100 5.09 -16.98 0.95
N ILE A 101 6.40 -16.84 1.11
CA ILE A 101 7.00 -16.04 2.18
C ILE A 101 7.79 -14.88 1.56
N PRO A 102 7.36 -13.62 1.74
CA PRO A 102 8.13 -12.46 1.31
C PRO A 102 9.51 -12.39 1.97
N ALA A 103 10.51 -11.90 1.24
CA ALA A 103 11.91 -11.88 1.68
C ALA A 103 12.14 -11.10 3.00
N LYS A 104 11.45 -9.96 3.17
CA LYS A 104 11.58 -9.09 4.34
C LYS A 104 10.35 -9.08 5.25
N ARG A 105 9.22 -9.66 4.82
CA ARG A 105 8.01 -9.84 5.63
C ARG A 105 7.77 -11.33 5.82
N ARG A 106 8.42 -11.90 6.85
CA ARG A 106 8.44 -13.33 7.18
C ARG A 106 7.09 -13.83 7.75
N ARG A 107 6.01 -13.64 6.99
CA ARG A 107 4.66 -14.10 7.29
C ARG A 107 4.21 -15.01 6.16
N ASN A 108 3.50 -16.09 6.49
CA ASN A 108 3.02 -16.97 5.45
C ASN A 108 1.89 -16.30 4.67
N CYS A 109 1.96 -16.41 3.37
CA CYS A 109 0.91 -16.03 2.46
C CYS A 109 0.50 -17.26 1.66
N TYR A 110 -0.80 -17.44 1.44
CA TYR A 110 -1.32 -18.58 0.69
C TYR A 110 -2.19 -18.07 -0.44
N ARG A 111 -1.92 -18.58 -1.64
CA ARG A 111 -2.80 -18.37 -2.78
C ARG A 111 -3.89 -19.43 -2.77
N ILE A 112 -5.11 -19.01 -2.45
CA ILE A 112 -6.27 -19.92 -2.33
C ILE A 112 -6.79 -20.28 -3.72
N ASP A 113 -6.84 -19.31 -4.62
CA ASP A 113 -7.19 -19.51 -6.02
C ASP A 113 -6.57 -18.42 -6.93
N LYS A 114 -7.06 -18.30 -8.16
CA LYS A 114 -6.57 -17.31 -9.13
C LYS A 114 -6.77 -15.85 -8.68
N ASP A 115 -7.83 -15.58 -7.92
CA ASP A 115 -8.30 -14.24 -7.57
C ASP A 115 -8.03 -13.90 -6.09
N GLN A 116 -7.77 -14.87 -5.23
CA GLN A 116 -7.67 -14.69 -3.78
C GLN A 116 -6.30 -15.09 -3.20
N MET A 117 -5.77 -14.19 -2.36
CA MET A 117 -4.60 -14.43 -1.51
C MET A 117 -4.93 -14.14 -0.05
N ASN A 118 -4.54 -15.05 0.84
CA ASN A 118 -4.62 -14.87 2.28
C ASN A 118 -3.21 -14.59 2.82
N ILE A 119 -3.08 -13.61 3.72
CA ILE A 119 -1.82 -13.23 4.37
C ILE A 119 -2.03 -13.37 5.88
N GLU A 120 -1.19 -14.17 6.53
CA GLU A 120 -1.20 -14.30 7.99
C GLU A 120 -0.64 -13.02 8.65
N ILE A 121 -1.34 -12.48 9.65
CA ILE A 121 -0.91 -11.31 10.44
C ILE A 121 -0.40 -11.69 11.82
#